data_AF-A0A2K3LMX4-F1
#
_entry.id   AF-A0A2K3LMX4-F1
#
_cell.length_a   1.000
_cell.length_b   1.000
_cell.length_c   1.000
_cell.angle_alpha   90.00
_cell.angle_beta   90.00
_cell.angle_gamma   90.00
#
_symmetry.space_group_name_H-M   'P 1'
#
loop_
_entity.id
_entity.type
_entity.pdbx_description
1 polymer ?
#
loop_
_entity_poly.entity_id
_entity_poly.type
_entity_poly.pdbx_seq_one_letter_code
_entity_poly.pdbx_strand_id
1 'polypeptide(L)' 'VWSLVRRFDQPQKYKPFISRCVVRGNLEIGSLREVDVKSGLPATTSTERLEVLDDNEHILSIRIIGGDHRLRV' A
#
# COMPACT_ATOMS: atom_id res chain seq x y z
N VAL A 1 -6.12 7.99 -15.38
CA VAL A 1 -6.32 6.98 -14.32
C VAL A 1 -5.01 6.66 -13.59
N TRP A 2 -3.91 6.36 -14.30
CA TRP A 2 -2.62 6.00 -13.69
C TRP A 2 -2.11 6.99 -12.63
N SER A 3 -2.26 8.30 -12.86
CA SER A 3 -1.91 9.37 -11.90
C SER A 3 -2.56 9.25 -10.53
N LEU A 4 -3.68 8.52 -10.41
CA LEU A 4 -4.34 8.18 -9.15
C LEU A 4 -3.78 6.89 -8.55
N VAL A 5 -3.67 5.82 -9.36
CA VAL A 5 -3.28 4.47 -8.91
C VAL A 5 -1.81 4.43 -8.46
N ARG A 6 -0.92 5.14 -9.16
CA ARG A 6 0.53 5.21 -8.88
C ARG A 6 0.89 5.82 -7.51
N ARG A 7 -0.08 6.41 -6.81
CA ARG A 7 0.10 7.06 -5.50
C ARG A 7 0.26 6.02 -4.41
N PHE A 8 1.48 5.52 -4.25
CA PHE A 8 1.84 4.59 -3.17
C PHE A 8 1.60 5.17 -1.78
N ASP A 9 1.69 6.49 -1.61
CA ASP A 9 1.42 7.19 -0.36
C ASP A 9 -0.07 7.42 -0.05
N GLN A 10 -0.94 7.39 -1.07
CA GLN A 10 -2.35 7.77 -0.92
C GLN A 10 -3.34 6.72 -1.46
N PRO A 11 -3.24 5.45 -1.02
CA PRO A 11 -4.14 4.40 -1.49
C PRO A 11 -5.60 4.64 -1.08
N GLN A 12 -5.87 5.40 -0.02
CA GLN A 12 -7.23 5.78 0.42
C GLN A 12 -8.04 6.53 -0.64
N LYS A 13 -7.38 7.11 -1.65
CA LYS A 13 -8.08 7.80 -2.74
C LYS A 13 -8.76 6.84 -3.72
N TYR A 14 -8.41 5.56 -3.70
CA TYR A 14 -8.97 4.59 -4.65
C TYR A 14 -9.25 3.19 -4.07
N LYS A 15 -8.63 2.81 -2.95
CA LYS A 15 -8.93 1.56 -2.24
C LYS A 15 -9.95 1.82 -1.13
N PRO A 16 -11.06 1.06 -1.07
CA PRO A 16 -12.04 1.20 0.00
C PRO A 16 -11.44 0.76 1.34
N PHE A 17 -12.06 1.22 2.43
CA PHE A 17 -11.74 0.86 3.81
C PHE A 17 -10.37 1.29 4.35
N ILE A 18 -9.50 1.92 3.56
CA ILE A 18 -8.27 2.51 4.11
C ILE A 18 -8.60 3.78 4.87
N SER A 19 -8.25 3.81 6.16
CA SER A 19 -8.42 5.00 7.00
C SER A 19 -7.16 5.84 7.14
N ARG A 20 -5.98 5.24 7.01
CA ARG A 20 -4.70 5.92 7.15
C ARG A 20 -3.63 5.18 6.35
N CYS A 21 -2.69 5.95 5.82
CA CYS A 21 -1.50 5.45 5.15
C CYS A 21 -0.32 6.34 5.55
N VAL A 22 0.76 5.73 6.02
CA VAL A 22 2.00 6.43 6.38
C VAL A 22 3.18 5.76 5.69
N VAL A 23 3.90 6.53 4.88
CA VAL A 23 5.08 6.08 4.17
C VAL A 23 6.32 6.33 5.02
N ARG A 24 7.26 5.38 4.98
CA ARG A 24 8.60 5.51 5.58
C ARG A 24 9.63 5.62 4.45
N GLY A 25 10.37 6.74 4.42
CA GLY A 25 11.39 7.03 3.41
C GLY A 25 10.88 7.83 2.21
N ASN A 26 11.72 7.92 1.19
CA ASN A 26 11.38 8.58 -0.08
C ASN A 26 10.47 7.68 -0.92
N LEU A 27 9.66 8.20 -1.85
CA LEU A 27 8.77 7.37 -2.68
C LEU A 27 9.52 6.65 -3.81
N GLU A 28 10.38 5.72 -3.43
CA GLU A 28 11.24 4.93 -4.32
C GLU A 28 11.03 3.42 -4.12
N ILE A 29 11.53 2.61 -5.07
CA ILE A 29 11.45 1.14 -4.97
C ILE A 29 12.13 0.68 -3.67
N GLY A 30 11.48 -0.20 -2.94
CA GLY A 30 11.90 -0.67 -1.62
C GLY A 30 11.26 0.08 -0.45
N SER A 31 10.66 1.24 -0.70
CA SER A 31 10.00 2.03 0.35
C SER A 31 8.81 1.32 0.96
N LEU A 32 8.59 1.61 2.25
CA LEU A 32 7.55 0.96 3.04
C LEU A 32 6.39 1.91 3.30
N ARG A 33 5.20 1.37 3.39
CA ARG A 33 4.04 2.06 3.95
C ARG A 33 3.34 1.18 4.99
N GLU A 34 2.78 1.85 5.97
CA GLU A 34 1.88 1.28 6.96
C GLU A 34 0.46 1.73 6.61
N VAL A 35 -0.45 0.78 6.44
CA VAL A 35 -1.83 1.03 6.02
C VAL A 35 -2.76 0.54 7.13
N ASP A 36 -3.65 1.43 7.57
CA ASP A 36 -4.70 1.11 8.52
C ASP A 36 -6.03 0.94 7.78
N VAL A 37 -6.74 -0.14 8.08
CA VAL A 37 -7.98 -0.55 7.42
C VAL A 37 -9.13 -0.56 8.43
N LYS A 38 -10.23 0.11 8.09
CA LYS A 38 -11.51 0.08 8.82
C LYS A 38 -12.47 -0.89 8.15
N SER A 39 -12.30 -2.18 8.45
CA SER A 39 -13.15 -3.26 7.92
C SER A 39 -14.23 -3.72 8.91
N GLY A 40 -14.21 -3.25 10.16
CA GLY A 40 -15.03 -3.80 11.24
C GLY A 40 -14.53 -5.16 11.76
N LEU A 41 -13.40 -5.66 11.24
CA LEU A 41 -12.74 -6.89 11.68
C LEU A 41 -11.50 -6.56 12.52
N PRO A 42 -11.02 -7.47 13.39
CA PRO A 42 -9.87 -7.23 14.26
C PRO A 42 -8.55 -6.94 13.51
N ALA A 43 -8.41 -7.48 12.30
CA ALA A 43 -7.23 -7.28 11.48
C ALA A 43 -7.28 -5.90 10.82
N THR A 44 -6.42 -4.99 11.28
CA THR A 44 -6.55 -3.55 11.00
C THR A 44 -5.32 -2.94 10.37
N THR A 45 -4.16 -3.61 10.37
CA THR A 45 -2.91 -3.03 9.87
C THR A 45 -2.21 -3.90 8.81
N SER A 46 -1.56 -3.25 7.86
CA SER A 46 -0.71 -3.88 6.83
C SER A 46 0.59 -3.09 6.68
N THR A 47 1.72 -3.79 6.68
CA THR A 47 3.01 -3.21 6.30
C THR A 47 3.35 -3.67 4.89
N GLU A 48 3.50 -2.72 3.97
CA GLU A 48 3.63 -2.99 2.54
C GLU A 48 4.91 -2.37 1.98
N ARG A 49 5.58 -3.08 1.09
CA ARG A 49 6.75 -2.60 0.35
C ARG A 49 6.39 -2.29 -1.10
N LEU A 50 6.92 -1.20 -1.65
CA LEU A 50 6.88 -0.89 -3.07
C LEU A 50 7.92 -1.75 -3.80
N GLU A 51 7.47 -2.66 -4.69
CA GLU A 51 8.36 -3.56 -5.43
C GLU A 51 8.61 -3.06 -6.85
N VAL A 52 7.58 -2.50 -7.51
CA VAL A 52 7.67 -1.98 -8.88
C VAL A 52 6.84 -0.71 -8.98
N LEU A 53 7.40 0.29 -9.66
CA LEU A 53 6.69 1.49 -10.10
C LEU A 53 7.17 1.85 -11.51
N ASP A 54 6.42 1.44 -12.52
CA ASP A 54 6.71 1.71 -13.93
C ASP A 54 5.66 2.65 -14.51
N ASP A 55 6.08 3.86 -14.87
CA ASP A 55 5.19 4.88 -15.43
C ASP A 55 4.91 4.72 -16.93
N ASN A 56 5.73 3.97 -17.67
CA ASN A 56 5.51 3.72 -19.09
C ASN A 56 4.51 2.59 -19.28
N GLU A 57 4.69 1.49 -18.54
CA GLU A 57 3.83 0.31 -18.60
C GLU A 57 2.63 0.40 -17.62
N HIS A 58 2.56 1.46 -16.81
CA HIS A 58 1.54 1.67 -15.78
C HIS A 58 1.44 0.51 -14.77
N ILE A 59 2.59 0.02 -14.27
CA ILE A 59 2.68 -1.10 -13.34
C ILE A 59 3.00 -0.58 -11.93
N LEU A 60 2.13 -0.91 -10.98
CA LEU A 60 2.37 -0.75 -9.54
C LEU A 60 2.32 -2.14 -8.89
N SER A 61 3.44 -2.57 -8.30
CA SER A 61 3.49 -3.80 -7.52
C SER A 61 3.84 -3.50 -6.08
N ILE A 62 3.09 -4.11 -5.16
CA ILE A 62 3.33 -4.03 -3.73
C ILE A 62 3.44 -5.44 -3.14
N ARG A 63 4.22 -5.57 -2.07
CA ARG A 63 4.29 -6.79 -1.28
C ARG A 63 3.89 -6.51 0.16
N ILE A 64 2.91 -7.25 0.67
CA ILE A 64 2.57 -7.21 2.10
C ILE A 64 3.65 -8.01 2.84
N ILE A 65 4.44 -7.34 3.67
CA ILE A 65 5.56 -7.93 4.42
C ILE A 65 5.25 -8.12 5.90
N GLY A 66 4.19 -7.49 6.41
CA GLY A 66 3.80 -7.52 7.83
C GLY A 66 2.38 -7.04 8.04
N GLY A 67 1.97 -6.97 9.32
CA GLY A 67 0.61 -6.64 9.73
C GLY A 67 -0.30 -7.86 9.85
N ASP A 68 -1.53 -7.60 10.28
CA ASP A 68 -2.54 -8.61 10.61
C ASP A 68 -3.05 -9.36 9.37
N HIS A 69 -2.99 -8.71 8.20
CA HIS A 69 -3.43 -9.27 6.92
C HIS A 69 -2.38 -10.13 6.23
N ARG A 70 -1.18 -10.30 6.80
CA ARG A 70 -0.15 -11.12 6.17
C ARG A 70 -0.56 -12.59 6.18
N LEU A 71 -1.11 -13.06 5.07
CA LEU A 71 -1.30 -14.49 4.80
C LEU A 71 0.08 -15.16 4.79
N ARG A 72 0.33 -16.02 5.78
CA ARG A 72 1.48 -16.92 5.81
C ARG A 72 1.03 -18.22 5.17
N VAL A 73 1.34 -18.39 3.89
CA VAL A 73 1.32 -19.69 3.20
C VAL A 73 2.74 -20.16 3.01
#